data_AF-E6SCI4-F1
#
_entry.id   AF-E6SCI4-F1
#
_cell.length_a   1.000
_cell.length_b   1.000
_cell.length_c   1.000
_cell.angle_alpha   90.00
_cell.angle_beta   90.00
_cell.angle_gamma   90.00
#
_symmetry.space_group_name_H-M   'P 1'
#
loop_
_entity.id
_entity.type
_entity.pdbx_description
1 polymer ?
#
loop_
_entity_poly.entity_id
_entity_poly.type
_entity_poly.pdbx_seq_one_letter_code
_entity_poly.pdbx_strand_id
1 'polypeptide(L)'
;MTTTISETPDPAPRRPDASVQRLWRALHDCALLTAWTPQRDALWHAIDDLVCTRSATRAVPFGSNTEVEITGEYAHDELIAAIEWLTANEVRARGLDPEHLFAVLRAVATRSANGSARAAQLDMLHGMTNVPPGDPVRWLALDEEGAA
;
A
#
# COMPACT_ATOMS: atom_id res chain seq x y z
N MET A 1 -42.03 -34.03 -3.52
CA MET A 1 -40.82 -33.62 -2.76
C MET A 1 -40.42 -32.26 -3.29
N THR A 2 -40.77 -31.20 -2.57
CA THR A 2 -40.58 -29.80 -3.00
C THR A 2 -39.35 -29.26 -2.27
N THR A 3 -38.26 -29.03 -2.99
CA THR A 3 -37.02 -28.48 -2.43
C THR A 3 -37.16 -26.98 -2.29
N THR A 4 -37.27 -26.50 -1.06
CA THR A 4 -37.24 -25.06 -0.73
C THR A 4 -35.81 -24.56 -0.88
N ILE A 5 -35.56 -23.67 -1.85
CA ILE A 5 -34.31 -22.93 -1.96
C ILE A 5 -34.32 -21.89 -0.83
N SER A 6 -33.41 -22.04 0.12
CA SER A 6 -33.21 -21.08 1.20
C SER A 6 -32.38 -19.93 0.65
N GLU A 7 -33.04 -18.85 0.24
CA GLU A 7 -32.37 -17.59 -0.09
C GLU A 7 -31.66 -17.07 1.16
N THR A 8 -30.33 -17.03 1.11
CA THR A 8 -29.53 -16.34 2.13
C THR A 8 -29.74 -14.85 1.92
N PRO A 9 -30.20 -14.08 2.93
CA PRO A 9 -30.39 -12.65 2.76
C PRO A 9 -29.07 -11.98 2.41
N ASP A 10 -29.11 -11.13 1.37
CA ASP A 10 -27.99 -10.31 0.92
C ASP A 10 -27.45 -9.50 2.12
N PRO A 11 -26.15 -9.61 2.49
CA PRO A 11 -25.62 -8.89 3.63
C PRO A 11 -25.82 -7.38 3.43
N ALA A 12 -26.49 -6.75 4.40
CA ALA A 12 -26.72 -5.32 4.39
C ALA A 12 -25.43 -4.55 4.09
N PRO A 13 -25.48 -3.42 3.35
CA PRO A 13 -24.29 -2.69 2.97
C PRO A 13 -23.49 -2.34 4.22
N ARG A 14 -22.24 -2.82 4.27
CA ARG A 14 -21.32 -2.59 5.39
C ARG A 14 -21.15 -1.08 5.52
N ARG A 15 -21.47 -0.52 6.68
CA ARG A 15 -21.15 0.89 6.93
C ARG A 15 -19.64 1.04 6.86
N PRO A 16 -19.12 2.00 6.07
CA PRO A 16 -17.69 2.24 6.00
C PRO A 16 -17.17 2.60 7.39
N ASP A 17 -15.97 2.11 7.69
CA ASP A 17 -15.26 2.37 8.94
C ASP A 17 -15.19 3.89 9.19
N ALA A 18 -15.45 4.31 10.43
CA ALA A 18 -15.41 5.72 10.83
C ALA A 18 -14.06 6.38 10.52
N SER A 19 -12.98 5.59 10.55
CA SER A 19 -11.61 6.02 10.24
C SER A 19 -11.46 6.29 8.75
N VAL A 20 -11.97 5.40 7.89
CA VAL A 20 -11.98 5.56 6.44
C VAL A 20 -12.81 6.78 6.03
N GLN A 21 -13.93 7.00 6.72
CA GLN A 21 -14.75 8.20 6.55
C GLN A 21 -14.02 9.49 6.95
N ARG A 22 -13.18 9.48 7.98
CA ARG A 22 -12.35 10.63 8.37
C ARG A 22 -11.36 11.01 7.27
N LEU A 23 -10.68 10.03 6.65
CA LEU A 23 -9.76 10.27 5.53
C LEU A 23 -10.49 10.91 4.34
N TRP A 24 -11.63 10.34 3.96
CA TRP A 24 -12.43 10.86 2.85
C TRP A 24 -12.90 12.30 3.10
N ARG A 25 -13.41 12.60 4.31
CA ARG A 25 -13.79 13.97 4.67
C ARG A 25 -12.60 14.93 4.64
N ALA A 26 -11.45 14.53 5.19
CA ALA A 26 -10.26 15.38 5.17
C ALA A 26 -9.84 15.76 3.74
N LEU A 27 -9.98 14.85 2.77
CA LEU A 27 -9.77 15.17 1.36
C LEU A 27 -10.78 16.20 0.84
N HIS A 28 -12.05 16.05 1.17
CA HIS A 28 -13.11 16.96 0.70
C HIS A 28 -13.09 18.33 1.39
N ASP A 29 -12.68 18.40 2.65
CA ASP A 29 -12.51 19.65 3.39
C ASP A 29 -11.27 20.44 2.92
N CYS A 30 -10.27 19.74 2.38
CA CYS A 30 -9.11 20.37 1.77
C CYS A 30 -9.45 20.83 0.34
N ALA A 31 -9.68 22.12 0.12
CA ALA A 31 -10.05 22.64 -1.20
C ALA A 31 -8.90 22.60 -2.23
N LEU A 32 -7.65 22.79 -1.77
CA LEU A 32 -6.47 22.85 -2.63
C LEU A 32 -5.34 22.02 -2.01
N LEU A 33 -4.93 20.95 -2.69
CA LEU A 33 -3.79 20.13 -2.25
C LEU A 33 -2.44 20.83 -2.45
N THR A 34 -2.37 21.77 -3.39
CA THR A 34 -1.14 22.49 -3.75
C THR A 34 -0.82 23.64 -2.80
N ALA A 35 -1.83 24.24 -2.18
CA ALA A 35 -1.65 25.33 -1.21
C ALA A 35 -1.35 24.78 0.19
N TRP A 36 -0.52 25.48 0.96
CA TRP A 36 -0.34 25.15 2.37
C TRP A 36 -1.53 25.71 3.16
N THR A 37 -2.30 24.81 3.78
CA THR A 37 -3.51 25.13 4.55
C THR A 37 -3.65 24.18 5.74
N PRO A 38 -4.30 24.57 6.85
CA PRO A 38 -4.55 23.66 7.96
C PRO A 38 -5.33 22.39 7.57
N GLN A 39 -6.21 22.49 6.57
CA GLN A 39 -6.98 21.36 6.04
C GLN A 39 -6.08 20.37 5.29
N ARG A 40 -5.06 20.88 4.57
CA ARG A 40 -4.03 20.03 3.96
C ARG A 40 -3.23 19.30 5.02
N ASP A 41 -2.80 19.98 6.08
CA ASP A 41 -2.06 19.34 7.17
C ASP A 41 -2.93 18.26 7.85
N ALA A 42 -4.22 18.52 8.06
CA ALA A 42 -5.16 17.54 8.60
C ALA A 42 -5.31 16.30 7.70
N LEU A 43 -5.33 16.49 6.37
CA LEU A 43 -5.32 15.40 5.40
C LEU A 43 -4.01 14.61 5.45
N TRP A 44 -2.87 15.29 5.56
CA TRP A 44 -1.55 14.64 5.66
C TRP A 44 -1.47 13.76 6.91
N HIS A 45 -1.92 14.27 8.06
CA HIS A 45 -2.00 13.49 9.28
C HIS A 45 -2.99 12.32 9.17
N ALA A 46 -4.13 12.49 8.49
CA ALA A 46 -5.06 11.39 8.27
C ALA A 46 -4.44 10.27 7.42
N ILE A 47 -3.62 10.61 6.42
CA ILE A 47 -2.90 9.63 5.59
C ILE A 47 -1.80 8.95 6.40
N ASP A 48 -1.00 9.71 7.14
CA ASP A 48 0.04 9.16 8.02
C ASP A 48 -0.54 8.20 9.08
N ASP A 49 -1.67 8.55 9.69
CA ASP A 49 -2.32 7.75 10.72
C ASP A 49 -2.98 6.48 10.18
N LEU A 50 -3.64 6.55 9.01
CA LEU A 50 -4.54 5.51 8.56
C LEU A 50 -3.98 4.68 7.41
N VAL A 51 -3.20 5.31 6.53
CA VAL A 51 -2.68 4.68 5.32
C VAL A 51 -1.28 4.14 5.54
N CYS A 52 -0.46 4.80 6.36
CA CYS A 52 0.94 4.42 6.53
C CYS A 52 1.11 3.30 7.58
N THR A 53 2.17 2.53 7.43
CA THR A 53 2.54 1.42 8.29
C THR A 53 3.06 1.98 9.62
N ARG A 54 2.37 1.68 10.72
CA ARG A 54 2.74 2.17 12.07
C ARG A 54 3.41 1.11 12.94
N SER A 55 2.93 -0.13 12.86
CA SER A 55 3.42 -1.24 13.67
C SER A 55 4.29 -2.16 12.83
N ALA A 56 5.28 -2.77 13.49
CA ALA A 56 5.98 -3.90 12.89
C ALA A 56 4.98 -5.00 12.53
N THR A 57 5.00 -5.42 11.28
CA THR A 57 4.27 -6.59 10.81
C THR A 57 5.21 -7.46 10.03
N ARG A 58 4.80 -8.70 9.79
CA ARG A 58 5.59 -9.63 9.02
C ARG A 58 4.79 -10.11 7.83
N ALA A 59 5.43 -10.15 6.67
CA ALA A 59 4.81 -10.60 5.44
C ALA A 59 5.78 -11.49 4.67
N VAL A 60 5.24 -12.52 4.02
CA VAL A 60 5.98 -13.32 3.03
C VAL A 60 5.70 -12.71 1.66
N PRO A 61 6.70 -12.06 1.03
CA PRO A 61 6.54 -11.51 -0.30
C PRO A 61 6.20 -12.60 -1.32
N PHE A 62 5.39 -12.27 -2.32
CA PHE A 62 5.02 -13.23 -3.36
C PHE A 62 6.28 -13.73 -4.10
N GLY A 63 6.49 -15.04 -4.09
CA GLY A 63 7.68 -15.68 -4.68
C GLY A 63 8.87 -15.81 -3.72
N SER A 64 8.74 -15.41 -2.46
CA SER A 64 9.70 -15.72 -1.39
C SER A 64 9.14 -16.80 -0.45
N ASN A 65 10.04 -17.53 0.21
CA ASN A 65 9.71 -18.41 1.34
C ASN A 65 10.15 -17.81 2.68
N THR A 66 10.78 -16.63 2.65
CA THR A 66 11.32 -15.94 3.82
C THR A 66 10.36 -14.85 4.26
N GLU A 67 10.09 -14.82 5.56
CA GLU A 67 9.26 -13.80 6.18
C GLU A 67 10.09 -12.52 6.40
N VAL A 68 9.59 -11.38 5.93
CA VAL A 68 10.26 -10.08 6.07
C VAL A 68 9.51 -9.23 7.08
N GLU A 69 10.27 -8.60 7.98
CA GLU A 69 9.73 -7.62 8.90
C GLU A 69 9.56 -6.26 8.21
N ILE A 70 8.32 -5.75 8.24
CA ILE A 70 7.94 -4.44 7.74
C ILE A 70 7.73 -3.56 8.97
N THR A 71 8.61 -2.59 9.19
CA THR A 71 8.57 -1.67 10.32
C THR A 71 7.98 -0.31 9.91
N GLY A 72 7.74 0.56 10.90
CA GLY A 72 7.29 1.94 10.65
C GLY A 72 8.34 2.85 10.01
N GLU A 73 9.55 2.35 9.76
CA GLU A 73 10.62 3.11 9.09
C GLU A 73 10.23 3.48 7.65
N TYR A 74 9.36 2.70 7.02
CA TYR A 74 8.83 2.97 5.68
C TYR A 74 7.67 3.99 5.66
N ALA A 75 7.16 4.41 6.82
CA ALA A 75 5.97 5.28 6.89
C ALA A 75 6.19 6.62 6.16
N HIS A 76 7.41 7.14 6.19
CA HIS A 76 7.74 8.39 5.52
C HIS A 76 7.64 8.27 4.00
N ASP A 77 8.22 7.22 3.42
CA ASP A 77 8.18 6.97 1.97
C ASP A 77 6.76 6.63 1.49
N GLU A 78 6.02 5.87 2.30
CA GLU A 78 4.61 5.58 2.08
C GLU A 78 3.75 6.85 2.04
N LEU A 79 3.98 7.78 2.97
CA LEU A 79 3.29 9.06 3.01
C LEU A 79 3.60 9.89 1.77
N ILE A 80 4.87 9.99 1.38
CA ILE A 80 5.28 10.70 0.17
C ILE A 80 4.58 10.11 -1.06
N ALA A 81 4.63 8.79 -1.25
CA ALA A 81 4.01 8.13 -2.38
C ALA A 81 2.48 8.35 -2.43
N ALA A 82 1.81 8.30 -1.28
CA ALA A 82 0.38 8.56 -1.19
C ALA A 82 0.04 10.01 -1.57
N ILE A 83 0.80 10.99 -1.07
CA ILE A 83 0.59 12.42 -1.37
C ILE A 83 0.90 12.75 -2.83
N GLU A 84 1.97 12.20 -3.39
CA GLU A 84 2.32 12.38 -4.80
C GLU A 84 1.22 11.85 -5.71
N TRP A 85 0.74 10.63 -5.45
CA TRP A 85 -0.37 10.07 -6.23
C TRP A 85 -1.64 10.89 -6.08
N LEU A 86 -1.98 11.31 -4.86
CA LEU A 86 -3.18 12.09 -4.59
C LEU A 86 -3.14 13.45 -5.32
N THR A 87 -1.98 14.11 -5.33
CA THR A 87 -1.78 15.37 -6.04
C THR A 87 -1.87 15.18 -7.56
N ALA A 88 -1.30 14.10 -8.09
CA ALA A 88 -1.37 13.79 -9.52
C ALA A 88 -2.77 13.33 -9.99
N ASN A 89 -3.60 12.80 -9.08
CA ASN A 89 -4.90 12.18 -9.39
C ASN A 89 -6.07 12.86 -8.66
N GLU A 90 -5.95 14.13 -8.27
CA GLU A 90 -6.89 14.80 -7.37
C GLU A 90 -8.36 14.67 -7.82
N VAL A 91 -8.63 14.96 -9.09
CA VAL A 91 -9.99 14.89 -9.66
C VAL A 91 -10.57 13.48 -9.52
N ARG A 92 -9.75 12.46 -9.82
CA ARG A 92 -10.16 11.06 -9.67
C ARG A 92 -10.37 10.70 -8.21
N ALA A 93 -9.44 11.09 -7.33
CA ALA A 93 -9.47 10.76 -5.92
C ALA A 93 -10.73 11.30 -5.22
N ARG A 94 -11.13 12.53 -5.55
CA ARG A 94 -12.37 13.16 -5.04
C ARG A 94 -13.66 12.49 -5.54
N GLY A 95 -13.59 11.71 -6.61
CA GLY A 95 -14.72 10.95 -7.14
C GLY A 95 -14.84 9.54 -6.55
N LEU A 96 -13.87 9.09 -5.76
CA LEU A 96 -13.91 7.76 -5.12
C LEU A 96 -14.79 7.81 -3.87
N ASP A 97 -15.51 6.71 -3.61
CA ASP A 97 -16.09 6.48 -2.30
C ASP A 97 -14.99 6.23 -1.25
N PRO A 98 -15.33 6.33 0.05
CA PRO A 98 -14.35 6.24 1.13
C PRO A 98 -13.52 4.95 1.12
N GLU A 99 -14.14 3.80 0.88
CA GLU A 99 -13.45 2.49 0.94
C GLU A 99 -12.49 2.33 -0.24
N HIS A 100 -12.91 2.72 -1.44
CA HIS A 100 -12.03 2.70 -2.61
C HIS A 100 -10.89 3.71 -2.49
N LEU A 101 -11.12 4.91 -1.97
CA LEU A 101 -10.06 5.88 -1.72
C LEU A 101 -9.00 5.30 -0.78
N PHE A 102 -9.43 4.73 0.34
CA PHE A 102 -8.53 4.09 1.29
C PHE A 102 -7.74 2.93 0.67
N ALA A 103 -8.43 2.04 -0.04
CA ALA A 103 -7.80 0.89 -0.70
C ALA A 103 -6.75 1.31 -1.73
N VAL A 104 -7.04 2.32 -2.54
CA VAL A 104 -6.11 2.86 -3.54
C VAL A 104 -4.91 3.51 -2.86
N LEU A 105 -5.12 4.36 -1.86
CA LEU A 105 -4.02 5.02 -1.16
C LEU A 105 -3.13 4.00 -0.44
N ARG A 106 -3.71 2.98 0.21
CA ARG A 106 -2.92 1.91 0.85
C ARG A 106 -2.14 1.09 -0.18
N ALA A 107 -2.75 0.78 -1.32
CA ALA A 107 -2.09 0.09 -2.41
C ALA A 107 -0.92 0.89 -3.01
N VAL A 108 -1.07 2.20 -3.18
CA VAL A 108 -0.02 3.08 -3.69
C VAL A 108 1.11 3.22 -2.66
N ALA A 109 0.77 3.54 -1.41
CA ALA A 109 1.72 3.69 -0.32
C ALA A 109 2.62 2.44 -0.21
N THR A 110 2.01 1.25 -0.11
CA THR A 110 2.75 0.00 0.10
C THR A 110 3.47 -0.53 -1.13
N ARG A 111 2.92 -0.35 -2.34
CA ARG A 111 3.45 -0.99 -3.57
C ARG A 111 4.18 -0.05 -4.52
N SER A 112 4.34 1.23 -4.18
CA SER A 112 5.13 2.16 -4.97
C SER A 112 6.61 1.73 -5.02
N ALA A 113 7.38 2.37 -5.90
CA ALA A 113 8.82 2.12 -6.03
C ALA A 113 9.60 2.29 -4.72
N ASN A 114 9.04 3.00 -3.73
CA ASN A 114 9.62 3.22 -2.40
C ASN A 114 8.74 2.67 -1.27
N GLY A 115 7.69 1.89 -1.58
CA GLY A 115 6.75 1.39 -0.59
C GLY A 115 7.28 0.22 0.23
N SER A 116 6.70 -0.02 1.40
CA SER A 116 7.06 -1.11 2.31
C SER A 116 7.04 -2.52 1.68
N ALA A 117 6.18 -2.77 0.69
CA ALA A 117 6.16 -4.04 -0.02
C ALA A 117 7.42 -4.26 -0.86
N ARG A 118 8.17 -3.20 -1.21
CA ARG A 118 9.46 -3.34 -1.88
C ARG A 118 10.55 -3.81 -0.92
N ALA A 119 10.51 -3.47 0.36
CA ALA A 119 11.43 -4.08 1.33
C ALA A 119 11.27 -5.61 1.34
N ALA A 120 10.03 -6.08 1.20
CA ALA A 120 9.73 -7.49 1.00
C ALA A 120 10.24 -8.00 -0.37
N GLN A 121 10.14 -7.22 -1.46
CA GLN A 121 10.67 -7.62 -2.78
C GLN A 121 12.20 -7.55 -2.89
N LEU A 122 12.91 -6.69 -2.15
CA LEU A 122 14.37 -6.68 -2.10
C LEU A 122 14.91 -7.99 -1.52
N ASP A 123 14.11 -8.68 -0.70
CA ASP A 123 14.38 -10.04 -0.25
C ASP A 123 14.14 -11.12 -1.33
N MET A 124 13.46 -10.81 -2.44
CA MET A 124 13.41 -11.72 -3.60
C MET A 124 14.82 -11.97 -4.18
N LEU A 125 15.78 -11.06 -3.96
CA LEU A 125 17.18 -11.31 -4.29
C LEU A 125 17.85 -12.32 -3.34
N HIS A 126 17.48 -12.37 -2.05
CA HIS A 126 17.92 -13.44 -1.14
C HIS A 126 17.24 -14.78 -1.43
N GLY A 127 16.02 -14.78 -1.94
CA GLY A 127 15.32 -16.01 -2.34
C GLY A 127 15.84 -16.60 -3.65
N MET A 128 16.27 -15.75 -4.59
CA MET A 128 16.83 -16.18 -5.88
C MET A 128 18.32 -16.50 -5.85
N THR A 129 19.05 -15.96 -4.86
CA THR A 129 20.47 -16.21 -4.71
C THR A 129 20.68 -16.76 -3.30
N ASN A 130 21.21 -17.97 -3.16
CA ASN A 130 21.60 -18.58 -1.88
C ASN A 130 22.77 -17.81 -1.19
N VAL A 131 22.75 -16.48 -1.22
CA VAL A 131 23.82 -15.60 -0.76
C VAL A 131 23.47 -15.11 0.64
N PRO A 132 24.30 -15.43 1.66
CA PRO A 132 24.11 -14.93 3.01
C PRO A 132 24.19 -13.40 3.08
N PRO A 133 23.48 -12.76 4.04
CA PRO A 133 23.62 -11.33 4.29
C PRO A 133 25.07 -10.94 4.56
N GLY A 134 25.60 -9.96 3.81
CA GLY A 134 26.97 -9.47 3.93
C GLY A 134 27.94 -9.96 2.86
N ASP A 135 27.55 -10.96 2.05
CA ASP A 135 28.37 -11.43 0.93
C ASP A 135 28.10 -10.61 -0.35
N PRO A 136 29.16 -10.21 -1.10
CA PRO A 136 29.00 -9.40 -2.29
C PRO A 136 28.43 -10.21 -3.47
N VAL A 137 27.34 -9.74 -4.06
CA VAL A 137 26.81 -10.28 -5.32
C VAL A 137 27.58 -9.69 -6.50
N ARG A 138 28.10 -10.55 -7.38
CA ARG A 138 28.67 -10.16 -8.67
C ARG A 138 27.74 -10.58 -9.80
N TRP A 139 27.35 -9.62 -10.65
CA TRP A 139 26.64 -9.90 -11.89
C TRP A 139 27.64 -10.41 -12.92
N LEU A 140 27.52 -11.68 -13.32
CA LEU A 140 28.26 -12.24 -14.44
C LEU A 140 27.39 -12.12 -15.69
N ALA A 141 28.00 -11.67 -16.79
CA ALA A 141 27.35 -11.78 -18.09
C ALA A 141 27.24 -13.28 -18.43
N LEU A 142 26.05 -13.74 -18.80
CA LEU A 142 25.89 -15.07 -19.38
C LEU A 142 26.62 -15.06 -20.72
N ASP A 143 27.64 -15.89 -20.83
CA ASP A 143 28.20 -16.30 -22.11
C ASP A 143 27.11 -17.03 -22.91
N GLU A 144 27.03 -16.75 -24.22
CA GLU A 144 26.00 -17.27 -25.13
C GLU A 144 26.03 -18.82 -25.28
N GLU A 145 26.96 -19.51 -24.62
CA GLU A 145 27.17 -20.95 -24.73
C GLU A 145 26.58 -21.79 -23.58
N GLY A 146 25.92 -21.16 -22.59
CA GLY A 146 25.52 -21.81 -21.34
C GLY A 146 24.04 -22.16 -21.12
N ALA A 147 23.17 -22.07 -22.13
CA ALA A 147 21.77 -22.49 -22.02
C ALA A 147 21.52 -23.79 -22.81
N ALA A 148 21.90 -24.92 -22.23
CA ALA A 148 21.54 -26.27 -22.68
C ALA A 148 20.85 -27.04 -21.56
#